data_AF-A0A7X8W277-F1
#
_entry.id   AF-A0A7X8W277-F1
#
_cell.length_a   1.000
_cell.length_b   1.000
_cell.length_c   1.000
_cell.angle_alpha   90.00
_cell.angle_beta   90.00
_cell.angle_gamma   90.00
#
_symmetry.space_group_name_H-M   'P 1'
#
loop_
_entity.id
_entity.type
_entity.pdbx_description
1 polymer ?
#
loop_
_entity_poly.entity_id
_entity_poly.type
_entity_poly.pdbx_seq_one_letter_code
_entity_poly.pdbx_strand_id
1 'polypeptide(L)'
;VKFNLPNTMIIELSLFTPEALAFCENSFFIVKNNKLIQCEKSDFKAYEDLPIVEISRSYADYLISFGVDATFLSVLKLISDISLQLGSNHNLITKVKYDNNNTNSFGLMVLEISSLNTILSVRDECDTNQIIEAVKLIEKKSQEDSTYLLTGAFHKYDIYKHALVKRK
;
A
#
# COMPACT_ATOMS: atom_id res chain seq x y z
N VAL A 1 -2.26 9.19 -58.94
CA VAL A 1 -1.65 10.03 -57.90
C VAL A 1 -1.00 9.11 -56.88
N LYS A 2 0.34 9.13 -56.73
CA LYS A 2 1.06 8.34 -55.73
C LYS A 2 1.20 9.17 -54.45
N PHE A 3 0.66 8.69 -53.34
CA PHE A 3 0.89 9.29 -52.03
C PHE A 3 2.20 8.74 -51.46
N ASN A 4 3.20 9.61 -51.29
CA ASN A 4 4.38 9.30 -50.48
C ASN A 4 4.06 9.64 -49.03
N LEU A 5 3.99 8.64 -48.18
CA LEU A 5 3.89 8.83 -46.74
C LEU A 5 5.25 9.27 -46.18
N PRO A 6 5.29 10.06 -45.09
CA PRO A 6 6.52 10.36 -44.39
C PRO A 6 7.18 9.06 -43.89
N ASN A 7 8.48 8.96 -44.11
CA ASN A 7 9.32 7.80 -43.79
C ASN A 7 9.97 7.89 -42.39
N THR A 8 9.55 8.86 -41.58
CA THR A 8 10.03 9.05 -40.21
C THR A 8 8.86 9.28 -39.27
N MET A 9 8.94 8.65 -38.09
CA MET A 9 8.03 8.82 -36.97
C MET A 9 8.84 9.37 -35.80
N ILE A 10 8.41 10.50 -35.24
CA ILE A 10 8.99 11.04 -34.01
C ILE A 10 8.18 10.48 -32.85
N ILE A 11 8.85 9.71 -31.99
CA ILE A 11 8.25 9.16 -30.76
C ILE A 11 8.90 9.88 -29.60
N GLU A 12 8.10 10.58 -28.80
CA GLU A 12 8.53 11.15 -27.53
C GLU A 12 8.17 10.19 -26.41
N LEU A 13 9.20 9.72 -25.69
CA LEU A 13 9.06 8.83 -24.54
C LEU A 13 9.39 9.62 -23.28
N SER A 14 8.45 9.68 -22.35
CA SER A 14 8.67 10.25 -21.01
C SER A 14 8.76 9.12 -19.99
N LEU A 15 9.93 8.95 -19.37
CA LEU A 15 10.04 8.13 -18.16
C LEU A 15 9.32 8.84 -17.01
N PHE A 16 8.68 8.06 -16.15
CA PHE A 16 8.05 8.59 -14.95
C PHE A 16 8.29 7.66 -13.78
N THR A 17 8.26 8.24 -12.59
CA THR A 17 8.37 7.51 -11.33
C THR A 17 6.97 7.31 -10.75
N PRO A 18 6.51 6.07 -10.58
CA PRO A 18 5.26 5.78 -9.87
C PRO A 18 5.29 6.29 -8.42
N GLU A 19 4.14 6.68 -7.88
CA GLU A 19 3.99 7.06 -6.47
C GLU A 19 3.79 5.84 -5.57
N ALA A 20 2.99 4.89 -6.06
CA ALA A 20 2.67 3.64 -5.37
C ALA A 20 2.20 2.59 -6.38
N LEU A 21 2.09 1.36 -5.89
CA LEU A 21 1.50 0.24 -6.60
C LEU A 21 0.15 -0.11 -5.98
N ALA A 22 -0.77 -0.58 -6.82
CA ALA A 22 -2.02 -1.16 -6.34
C ALA A 22 -2.37 -2.40 -7.12
N PHE A 23 -3.06 -3.34 -6.49
CA PHE A 23 -3.54 -4.52 -7.17
C PHE A 23 -4.90 -4.96 -6.63
N CYS A 24 -5.62 -5.69 -7.47
CA CYS A 24 -6.86 -6.34 -7.10
C CYS A 24 -6.89 -7.69 -7.81
N GLU A 25 -6.99 -8.78 -7.04
CA GLU A 25 -7.00 -10.16 -7.56
C GLU A 25 -5.80 -10.40 -8.49
N ASN A 26 -6.04 -10.44 -9.81
CA ASN A 26 -5.03 -10.65 -10.86
C ASN A 26 -4.78 -9.40 -11.72
N SER A 27 -5.30 -8.24 -11.32
CA SER A 27 -5.10 -6.95 -12.00
C SER A 27 -4.10 -6.10 -11.24
N PHE A 28 -3.13 -5.54 -11.98
CA PHE A 28 -2.02 -4.76 -11.45
C PHE A 28 -2.10 -3.31 -11.94
N PHE A 29 -1.76 -2.38 -11.06
CA PHE A 29 -1.90 -0.95 -11.31
C PHE A 29 -0.72 -0.17 -10.75
N ILE A 30 -0.40 0.91 -11.47
CA ILE A 30 0.52 1.96 -11.06
C ILE A 30 -0.30 3.19 -10.69
N VAL A 31 0.00 3.78 -9.54
CA VAL A 31 -0.58 5.04 -9.10
C VAL A 31 0.32 6.19 -9.55
N LYS A 32 -0.25 7.13 -10.30
CA LYS A 32 0.46 8.32 -10.79
C LYS A 32 -0.49 9.47 -11.04
N ASN A 33 -0.12 10.68 -10.61
CA ASN A 33 -0.85 11.92 -10.94
C ASN A 33 -2.35 11.79 -10.64
N ASN A 34 -2.68 11.24 -9.47
CA ASN A 34 -4.05 11.00 -9.04
C ASN A 34 -4.86 10.07 -9.97
N LYS A 35 -4.20 9.17 -10.69
CA LYS A 35 -4.81 8.17 -11.57
C LYS A 35 -4.30 6.78 -11.26
N LEU A 36 -5.18 5.80 -11.44
CA LEU A 36 -4.88 4.39 -11.39
C LEU A 36 -4.68 3.90 -12.83
N ILE A 37 -3.45 3.52 -13.19
CA ILE A 37 -3.08 3.10 -14.54
C ILE A 37 -2.85 1.59 -14.51
N GLN A 38 -3.61 0.84 -15.30
CA GLN A 38 -3.42 -0.61 -15.42
C GLN A 38 -2.08 -0.93 -16.09
N CYS A 39 -1.36 -1.92 -15.55
CA CYS A 39 -0.08 -2.38 -16.10
C CYS A 39 0.00 -3.92 -16.13
N GLU A 40 1.01 -4.44 -16.81
CA GLU A 40 1.31 -5.87 -16.77
C GLU A 40 2.03 -6.24 -15.46
N LYS A 41 1.95 -7.52 -15.10
CA LYS A 41 2.62 -8.05 -13.90
C LYS A 41 4.14 -7.86 -13.95
N SER A 42 4.75 -7.97 -15.13
CA SER A 42 6.18 -7.72 -15.36
C SER A 42 6.56 -6.29 -14.96
N ASP A 43 5.78 -5.30 -15.39
CA ASP A 43 6.02 -3.89 -15.06
C ASP A 43 5.79 -3.63 -13.58
N PHE A 44 4.73 -4.22 -13.01
CA PHE A 44 4.45 -4.13 -11.58
C PHE A 44 5.63 -4.61 -10.72
N LYS A 45 6.22 -5.75 -11.11
CA LYS A 45 7.39 -6.33 -10.41
C LYS A 45 8.62 -5.43 -10.43
N ALA A 46 8.77 -4.60 -11.46
CA ALA A 46 9.91 -3.68 -11.56
C ALA A 46 9.91 -2.59 -10.48
N TYR A 47 8.79 -2.42 -9.77
CA TYR A 47 8.61 -1.39 -8.74
C TYR A 47 8.20 -1.96 -7.38
N GLU A 48 8.49 -3.23 -7.08
CA GLU A 48 8.12 -3.89 -5.81
C GLU A 48 8.64 -3.20 -4.55
N ASP A 49 9.66 -2.34 -4.67
CA ASP A 49 10.17 -1.53 -3.57
C ASP A 49 9.23 -0.38 -3.16
N LEU A 50 8.21 -0.07 -3.97
CA LEU A 50 7.22 0.97 -3.68
C LEU A 50 6.09 0.44 -2.77
N PRO A 51 5.36 1.33 -2.06
CA PRO A 51 4.17 0.96 -1.31
C PRO A 51 3.16 0.21 -2.17
N ILE A 52 2.68 -0.95 -1.71
CA ILE A 52 1.68 -1.76 -2.41
C ILE A 52 0.33 -1.73 -1.66
N VAL A 53 -0.75 -1.39 -2.39
CA VAL A 53 -2.11 -1.37 -1.84
C VAL A 53 -2.98 -2.43 -2.53
N GLU A 54 -3.48 -3.39 -1.78
CA GLU A 54 -4.57 -4.27 -2.21
C GLU A 54 -5.93 -3.56 -2.04
N ILE A 55 -6.67 -3.46 -3.13
CA ILE A 55 -8.01 -2.86 -3.17
C ILE A 55 -9.05 -3.86 -3.70
N SER A 56 -10.32 -3.62 -3.38
CA SER A 56 -11.43 -4.39 -3.94
C SER A 56 -11.64 -4.07 -5.43
N ARG A 57 -12.23 -5.02 -6.18
CA ARG A 57 -12.46 -4.86 -7.62
C ARG A 57 -13.33 -3.65 -7.93
N SER A 58 -14.44 -3.52 -7.21
CA SER A 58 -15.37 -2.41 -7.34
C SER A 58 -14.70 -1.06 -7.07
N TYR A 59 -13.77 -1.01 -6.13
CA TYR A 59 -13.04 0.22 -5.83
C TYR A 59 -11.97 0.52 -6.89
N ALA A 60 -11.28 -0.49 -7.42
CA ALA A 60 -10.38 -0.31 -8.55
C ALA A 60 -11.11 0.28 -9.78
N ASP A 61 -12.28 -0.28 -10.13
CA ASP A 61 -13.10 0.21 -11.25
C ASP A 61 -13.56 1.67 -11.02
N TYR A 62 -13.86 2.04 -9.77
CA TYR A 62 -14.16 3.43 -9.37
C TYR A 62 -12.94 4.36 -9.58
N LEU A 63 -11.76 3.99 -9.06
CA LEU A 63 -10.55 4.81 -9.16
C LEU A 63 -10.05 4.97 -10.60
N ILE A 64 -10.27 3.97 -11.46
CA ILE A 64 -9.99 4.06 -12.91
C ILE A 64 -10.93 5.08 -13.56
N SER A 65 -12.20 5.06 -13.19
CA SER A 65 -13.25 5.89 -13.83
C SER A 65 -13.22 7.34 -13.37
N PHE A 66 -12.94 7.59 -12.10
CA PHE A 66 -13.06 8.90 -11.46
C PHE A 66 -11.74 9.49 -10.96
N GLY A 67 -10.65 8.73 -11.04
CA GLY A 67 -9.38 9.10 -10.46
C GLY A 67 -9.27 8.69 -8.99
N VAL A 68 -8.07 8.89 -8.45
CA VAL A 68 -7.76 8.57 -7.05
C VAL A 68 -8.47 9.56 -6.12
N ASP A 69 -9.12 9.05 -5.07
CA ASP A 69 -9.85 9.87 -4.10
C ASP A 69 -8.99 10.31 -2.90
N ALA A 70 -9.52 11.21 -2.09
CA ALA A 70 -8.82 11.74 -0.91
C ALA A 70 -8.51 10.67 0.15
N THR A 71 -9.34 9.62 0.23
CA THR A 71 -9.15 8.55 1.21
C THR A 71 -7.97 7.68 0.81
N PHE A 72 -7.89 7.27 -0.45
CA PHE A 72 -6.76 6.52 -0.98
C PHE A 72 -5.45 7.34 -0.87
N LEU A 73 -5.49 8.63 -1.17
CA LEU A 73 -4.34 9.52 -0.93
C LEU A 73 -3.92 9.58 0.54
N SER A 74 -4.89 9.57 1.46
CA SER A 74 -4.61 9.54 2.90
C SER A 74 -3.95 8.21 3.32
N VAL A 75 -4.34 7.09 2.71
CA VAL A 75 -3.68 5.79 2.90
C VAL A 75 -2.23 5.83 2.38
N LEU A 76 -2.01 6.34 1.17
CA LEU A 76 -0.65 6.46 0.63
C LEU A 76 0.24 7.35 1.49
N LYS A 77 -0.31 8.48 1.96
CA LYS A 77 0.39 9.37 2.87
C LYS A 77 0.73 8.68 4.19
N LEU A 78 -0.21 7.93 4.77
CA LEU A 78 0.03 7.15 5.99
C LEU A 78 1.19 6.16 5.80
N ILE A 79 1.21 5.42 4.69
CA ILE A 79 2.29 4.46 4.41
C ILE A 79 3.62 5.20 4.29
N SER A 80 3.64 6.31 3.54
CA SER A 80 4.85 7.13 3.38
C SER A 80 5.35 7.70 4.71
N ASP A 81 4.46 8.21 5.56
CA ASP A 81 4.79 8.75 6.89
C ASP A 81 5.37 7.66 7.80
N ILE A 82 4.79 6.46 7.77
CA ILE A 82 5.29 5.30 8.54
C ILE A 82 6.68 4.89 8.02
N SER A 83 6.86 4.74 6.72
CA SER A 83 8.15 4.37 6.13
C SER A 83 9.24 5.42 6.39
N LEU A 84 8.89 6.72 6.39
CA LEU A 84 9.83 7.80 6.66
C LEU A 84 10.24 7.87 8.14
N GLN A 85 9.31 7.68 9.07
CA GLN A 85 9.60 7.73 10.49
C GLN A 85 10.37 6.52 11.02
N LEU A 86 10.23 5.35 10.38
CA LEU A 86 10.90 4.13 10.80
C LEU A 86 12.29 3.93 10.16
N GLY A 87 12.76 4.92 9.38
CA GLY A 87 14.11 4.96 8.86
C GLY A 87 14.31 4.23 7.52
N SER A 88 15.36 4.63 6.80
CA SER A 88 15.61 4.40 5.37
C SER A 88 15.84 2.96 4.91
N ASN A 89 15.69 1.94 5.76
CA ASN A 89 16.11 0.58 5.41
C ASN A 89 15.01 -0.38 5.02
N HIS A 90 13.74 -0.15 5.35
CA HIS A 90 12.69 -1.10 4.97
C HIS A 90 11.40 -0.35 4.72
N ASN A 91 10.81 -0.56 3.54
CA ASN A 91 9.40 -0.30 3.34
C ASN A 91 8.66 -1.32 4.23
N LEU A 92 8.54 -0.98 5.52
CA LEU A 92 8.08 -1.89 6.57
C LEU A 92 6.70 -2.40 6.22
N ILE A 93 5.85 -1.52 5.70
CA ILE A 93 4.54 -1.88 5.18
C ILE A 93 4.71 -2.37 3.75
N THR A 94 4.63 -3.67 3.59
CA THR A 94 4.73 -4.34 2.29
C THR A 94 3.38 -4.38 1.58
N LYS A 95 2.28 -4.31 2.33
CA LYS A 95 0.95 -4.41 1.75
C LYS A 95 -0.10 -3.75 2.64
N VAL A 96 -0.98 -2.98 2.01
CA VAL A 96 -2.18 -2.45 2.67
C VAL A 96 -3.40 -3.03 2.02
N LYS A 97 -4.20 -3.81 2.75
CA LYS A 97 -5.53 -4.20 2.30
C LYS A 97 -6.53 -3.15 2.74
N TYR A 98 -7.22 -2.56 1.78
CA TYR A 98 -8.24 -1.54 2.01
C TYR A 98 -9.59 -2.01 1.47
N ASP A 99 -10.57 -2.05 2.37
CA ASP A 99 -11.97 -2.34 2.02
C ASP A 99 -12.85 -1.12 2.34
N ASN A 100 -13.41 -0.51 1.28
CA ASN A 100 -14.30 0.64 1.35
C ASN A 100 -15.78 0.26 1.55
N ASN A 101 -16.10 -1.02 1.75
CA ASN A 101 -17.48 -1.48 1.95
C ASN A 101 -18.02 -1.19 3.36
N ASN A 102 -17.26 -0.49 4.21
CA ASN A 102 -17.62 -0.25 5.61
C ASN A 102 -17.79 1.25 5.88
N THR A 103 -18.80 1.63 6.67
CA THR A 103 -19.22 3.04 6.88
C THR A 103 -18.26 3.91 7.72
N ASN A 104 -17.12 3.37 8.15
CA ASN A 104 -16.11 4.15 8.86
C ASN A 104 -15.16 4.83 7.87
N SER A 105 -14.77 6.05 8.17
CA SER A 105 -13.97 6.97 7.35
C SER A 105 -12.64 6.40 6.81
N PHE A 106 -12.15 5.29 7.38
CA PHE A 106 -10.90 4.61 7.01
C PHE A 106 -11.07 3.18 6.47
N GLY A 107 -12.32 2.70 6.31
CA GLY A 107 -12.57 1.32 5.90
C GLY A 107 -11.96 0.27 6.86
N LEU A 108 -11.98 -1.00 6.45
CA LEU A 108 -11.16 -2.01 7.12
C LEU A 108 -9.74 -1.94 6.53
N MET A 109 -8.83 -1.28 7.23
CA MET A 109 -7.42 -1.20 6.83
C MET A 109 -6.61 -2.30 7.54
N VAL A 110 -5.84 -3.05 6.75
CA VAL A 110 -4.91 -4.05 7.27
C VAL A 110 -3.53 -3.77 6.69
N LEU A 111 -2.56 -3.52 7.57
CA LEU A 111 -1.16 -3.31 7.25
C LEU A 111 -0.40 -4.62 7.45
N GLU A 112 0.14 -5.16 6.36
CA GLU A 112 1.13 -6.23 6.42
C GLU A 112 2.51 -5.61 6.56
N ILE A 113 3.22 -6.02 7.61
CA ILE A 113 4.55 -5.56 7.95
C ILE A 113 5.50 -6.74 7.87
N SER A 114 5.95 -7.09 6.67
CA SER A 114 6.71 -8.33 6.44
C SER A 114 8.06 -8.35 7.17
N SER A 115 8.72 -7.20 7.34
CA SER A 115 9.99 -7.12 8.11
C SER A 115 9.82 -7.45 9.60
N LEU A 116 8.61 -7.32 10.13
CA LEU A 116 8.26 -7.70 11.50
C LEU A 116 7.44 -9.00 11.55
N ASN A 117 7.25 -9.68 10.41
CA ASN A 117 6.34 -10.81 10.28
C ASN A 117 5.01 -10.55 11.02
N THR A 118 4.42 -9.36 10.80
CA THR A 118 3.27 -8.86 11.57
C THR A 118 2.17 -8.36 10.66
N ILE A 119 0.91 -8.60 11.04
CA ILE A 119 -0.29 -8.03 10.43
C ILE A 119 -0.95 -7.12 11.47
N LEU A 120 -1.13 -5.84 11.15
CA LEU A 120 -1.82 -4.86 11.99
C LEU A 120 -3.15 -4.47 11.33
N SER A 121 -4.27 -4.80 11.97
CA SER A 121 -5.60 -4.42 11.51
C SER A 121 -6.08 -3.18 12.26
N VAL A 122 -6.45 -2.13 11.53
CA VAL A 122 -7.03 -0.90 12.09
C VAL A 122 -8.54 -1.11 12.22
N ARG A 123 -9.05 -1.09 13.45
CA ARG A 123 -10.46 -1.42 13.76
C ARG A 123 -11.34 -0.19 14.01
N ASP A 124 -10.74 0.89 14.51
CA ASP A 124 -11.39 2.17 14.78
C ASP A 124 -10.71 3.29 14.00
N GLU A 125 -11.32 4.49 14.00
CA GLU A 125 -10.66 5.72 13.57
C GLU A 125 -9.44 6.01 14.45
N CYS A 126 -8.29 5.55 13.99
CA CYS A 126 -6.98 5.82 14.58
C CYS A 126 -6.28 6.89 13.76
N ASP A 127 -5.65 7.85 14.42
CA ASP A 127 -4.81 8.82 13.73
C ASP A 127 -3.47 8.19 13.29
N THR A 128 -2.77 8.86 12.37
CA THR A 128 -1.47 8.41 11.87
C THR A 128 -0.45 8.18 13.00
N ASN A 129 -0.45 9.03 14.03
CA ASN A 129 0.50 8.91 15.14
C ASN A 129 0.22 7.66 15.98
N GLN A 130 -1.05 7.31 16.21
CA GLN A 130 -1.45 6.11 16.92
C GLN A 130 -1.00 4.84 16.18
N ILE A 131 -1.16 4.82 14.85
CA ILE A 131 -0.70 3.71 14.02
C ILE A 131 0.83 3.60 14.09
N ILE A 132 1.55 4.72 13.96
CA ILE A 132 3.01 4.76 14.07
C ILE A 132 3.49 4.25 15.45
N GLU A 133 2.91 4.74 16.54
CA GLU A 133 3.27 4.32 17.89
C GLU A 133 2.98 2.83 18.12
N ALA A 134 1.89 2.30 17.56
CA ALA A 134 1.61 0.87 17.59
C ALA A 134 2.69 0.06 16.84
N VAL A 135 3.12 0.53 15.66
CA VAL A 135 4.20 -0.13 14.90
C VAL A 135 5.50 -0.12 15.69
N LYS A 136 5.89 1.01 16.30
CA LYS A 136 7.08 1.09 17.16
C LYS A 136 7.02 0.13 18.36
N LEU A 137 5.84 0.00 18.97
CA LEU A 137 5.64 -0.92 20.09
C LEU A 137 5.78 -2.38 19.66
N ILE A 138 5.27 -2.72 18.47
CA ILE A 138 5.43 -4.05 17.87
C ILE A 138 6.90 -4.32 17.55
N GLU A 139 7.60 -3.35 16.95
CA GLU A 139 9.02 -3.46 16.63
C GLU A 139 9.85 -3.71 17.89
N LYS A 140 9.63 -2.93 18.95
CA LYS A 140 10.31 -3.12 20.24
C LYS A 140 10.06 -4.52 20.80
N LYS A 141 8.81 -5.00 20.78
CA LYS A 141 8.48 -6.37 21.23
C LYS A 141 9.14 -7.45 20.37
N SER A 142 9.22 -7.24 19.07
CA SER A 142 9.91 -8.15 18.14
C SER A 142 11.40 -8.25 18.46
N GLN A 143 12.04 -7.14 18.82
CA GLN A 143 13.46 -7.11 19.22
C GLN A 143 13.71 -7.79 20.58
N GLU A 144 12.74 -7.74 21.50
CA GLU A 144 12.82 -8.36 22.81
C GLU A 144 12.58 -9.90 22.77
N ASP A 145 11.84 -10.39 21.77
CA ASP A 145 11.50 -11.81 21.62
C ASP A 145 12.27 -12.46 20.45
N SER A 146 13.35 -13.18 20.77
CA SER A 146 14.18 -13.87 19.77
C SER A 146 13.43 -14.95 18.96
N THR A 147 12.24 -15.38 19.40
CA THR A 147 11.42 -16.37 18.69
C THR A 147 10.40 -15.74 17.74
N TYR A 148 10.27 -14.41 17.77
CA TYR A 148 9.25 -13.67 17.06
C TYR A 148 9.29 -13.89 15.54
N LEU A 149 10.49 -14.01 14.96
CA LEU A 149 10.68 -14.28 13.53
C LEU A 149 10.72 -15.78 13.19
N LEU A 150 10.86 -16.66 14.18
CA LEU A 150 11.07 -18.11 13.97
C LEU A 150 9.78 -18.90 13.78
N THR A 151 8.62 -18.31 14.06
CA THR A 151 7.32 -19.00 13.99
C THR A 151 6.84 -19.25 12.56
N GLY A 152 7.42 -18.59 11.55
CA GLY A 152 6.98 -18.65 10.15
C GLY A 152 5.56 -18.12 9.89
N ALA A 153 4.82 -17.75 10.94
CA ALA A 153 3.46 -17.27 10.90
C ALA A 153 3.41 -15.80 11.33
N PHE A 154 2.60 -15.00 10.64
CA PHE A 154 2.43 -13.59 10.96
C PHE A 154 1.79 -13.40 12.34
N HIS A 155 2.39 -12.55 13.18
CA HIS A 155 1.78 -12.10 14.43
C HIS A 155 0.67 -11.12 14.10
N LYS A 156 -0.53 -11.35 14.63
CA LYS A 156 -1.70 -10.50 14.32
C LYS A 156 -1.96 -9.52 15.47
N TYR A 157 -2.17 -8.26 15.13
CA TYR A 157 -2.57 -7.22 16.07
C TYR A 157 -3.80 -6.49 15.54
N ASP A 158 -4.67 -6.09 16.46
CA ASP A 158 -5.71 -5.11 16.18
C ASP A 158 -5.36 -3.81 16.92
N ILE A 159 -5.40 -2.68 16.22
CA ILE A 159 -5.37 -1.35 16.83
C ILE A 159 -6.79 -0.77 16.88
N TYR A 160 -7.15 -0.35 18.09
CA TYR A 160 -8.33 0.41 18.43
C TYR A 160 -7.89 1.80 18.90
N LYS A 161 -8.84 2.74 18.97
CA LYS A 161 -8.54 4.14 19.34
C LYS A 161 -7.75 4.30 20.64
N HIS A 162 -7.88 3.36 21.57
CA HIS A 162 -7.24 3.41 22.89
C HIS A 162 -6.46 2.15 23.26
N ALA A 163 -6.29 1.19 22.34
CA ALA A 163 -5.66 -0.09 22.68
C ALA A 163 -5.01 -0.76 21.47
N LEU A 164 -3.86 -1.40 21.73
CA LEU A 164 -3.24 -2.36 20.82
C LEU A 164 -3.40 -3.77 21.40
N VAL A 165 -4.05 -4.67 20.66
CA VAL A 165 -4.37 -6.02 21.13
C VAL A 165 -3.66 -7.06 20.26
N LYS A 166 -2.81 -7.90 20.86
CA LYS A 166 -2.24 -9.08 20.19
C LYS A 166 -3.32 -10.16 20.05
N ARG A 167 -3.47 -10.72 18.86
CA ARG A 167 -4.35 -11.86 18.57
C ARG A 167 -3.55 -13.15 18.48
N LYS A 168 -4.21 -14.25 18.86
CA LYS A 168 -3.67 -15.61 18.72
C LYS A 168 -3.90 -16.13 17.30
#